data_AF-A0A812VRG9-F1
#
_entry.id   AF-A0A812VRG9-F1
#
_cell.length_a   1.000
_cell.length_b   1.000
_cell.length_c   1.000
_cell.angle_alpha   90.00
_cell.angle_beta   90.00
_cell.angle_gamma   90.00
#
_symmetry.space_group_name_H-M   'P 1'
#
loop_
_entity.id
_entity.type
_entity.pdbx_description
1 polymer ?
#
loop_
_entity_poly.entity_id
_entity_poly.type
_entity_poly.pdbx_seq_one_letter_code
_entity_poly.pdbx_strand_id
1 'polypeptide(L)'
;MSVALAAVAAAIPQPSPWPTVFHAYMLKNRSGQLRHTDLFYDWPYGGNLHIDRSPGQAPFYDNERQNGSTLRTQMHCDVKVIEMGVGLLPPNWLEDAHYGGKQAAT
;
A
#
# COMPACT_ATOMS: atom_id res chain seq x y z
N MET A 1 36.45 1.92 -11.74
CA MET A 1 35.50 2.10 -10.61
C MET A 1 36.02 1.28 -9.44
N SER A 2 36.28 1.92 -8.30
CA SER A 2 37.13 1.38 -7.23
C SER A 2 36.37 0.46 -6.26
N VAL A 3 37.05 -0.59 -5.77
CA VAL A 3 36.58 -1.59 -4.80
C VAL A 3 35.95 -0.97 -3.54
N ALA A 4 36.34 0.25 -3.18
CA ALA A 4 35.81 0.98 -2.04
C ALA A 4 34.32 1.40 -2.19
N LEU A 5 33.84 1.74 -3.40
CA LEU A 5 32.42 2.07 -3.60
C LEU A 5 31.53 0.83 -3.42
N ALA A 6 32.00 -0.34 -3.87
CA ALA A 6 31.27 -1.60 -3.73
C ALA A 6 31.13 -2.02 -2.27
N ALA A 7 32.15 -1.76 -1.43
CA ALA A 7 32.11 -2.05 -0.01
C ALA A 7 31.12 -1.16 0.77
N VAL A 8 30.96 0.12 0.38
CA VAL A 8 29.99 1.03 1.01
C VAL A 8 28.55 0.65 0.61
N ALA A 9 28.32 0.27 -0.64
CA ALA A 9 27.01 -0.22 -1.09
C ALA A 9 26.59 -1.51 -0.37
N ALA A 10 27.53 -2.43 -0.11
CA ALA A 10 27.27 -3.67 0.63
C ALA A 10 26.88 -3.45 2.10
N ALA A 11 27.18 -2.28 2.68
CA ALA A 11 26.81 -1.94 4.07
C ALA A 11 25.38 -1.36 4.20
N ILE A 12 24.75 -0.96 3.09
CA ILE A 12 23.39 -0.40 3.10
C ILE A 12 22.39 -1.56 3.14
N PRO A 13 21.54 -1.66 4.17
CA PRO A 13 20.55 -2.73 4.25
C PRO A 13 19.59 -2.64 3.08
N GLN A 14 19.41 -3.76 2.39
CA GLN A 14 18.43 -3.88 1.33
C GLN A 14 17.04 -4.13 1.93
N PRO A 15 15.99 -3.46 1.42
CA PRO A 15 14.64 -3.70 1.90
C PRO A 15 14.22 -5.13 1.53
N SER A 16 13.52 -5.79 2.44
CA SER A 16 12.83 -7.04 2.10
C SER A 16 11.76 -6.74 1.04
N PRO A 17 11.53 -7.65 0.06
CA PRO A 17 10.42 -7.52 -0.86
C PRO A 17 9.09 -7.36 -0.12
N TRP A 18 8.20 -6.56 -0.70
CA TRP A 18 6.86 -6.42 -0.18
C TRP A 18 6.08 -7.74 -0.36
N PRO A 19 5.36 -8.25 0.65
CA PRO A 19 4.65 -9.52 0.53
C PRO A 19 3.64 -9.50 -0.62
N THR A 20 3.56 -10.60 -1.37
CA THR A 20 2.64 -10.72 -2.51
C THR A 20 1.18 -10.85 -2.09
N VAL A 21 0.92 -11.32 -0.87
CA VAL A 21 -0.42 -11.42 -0.27
C VAL A 21 -0.30 -11.10 1.21
N PHE A 22 -1.12 -10.17 1.70
CA PHE A 22 -1.22 -9.90 3.14
C PHE A 22 -2.52 -9.18 3.50
N HIS A 23 -2.84 -9.19 4.79
CA HIS A 23 -3.85 -8.34 5.41
C HIS A 23 -3.16 -7.41 6.41
N ALA A 24 -3.55 -6.14 6.41
CA ALA A 24 -3.09 -5.17 7.38
C ALA A 24 -4.26 -4.32 7.88
N TYR A 25 -4.17 -3.92 9.15
CA TYR A 25 -5.02 -2.87 9.70
C TYR A 25 -4.25 -1.55 9.71
N MET A 26 -4.82 -0.52 9.09
CA MET A 26 -4.19 0.78 8.89
C MET A 26 -4.98 1.89 9.57
N LEU A 27 -4.25 2.86 10.09
CA LEU A 27 -4.77 4.15 10.54
C LEU A 27 -4.32 5.22 9.55
N LYS A 28 -5.24 5.68 8.69
CA LYS A 28 -4.96 6.72 7.69
C LYS A 28 -5.35 8.09 8.26
N ASN A 29 -4.42 9.03 8.34
CA ASN A 29 -4.73 10.42 8.67
C ASN A 29 -4.64 11.27 7.40
N ARG A 30 -5.80 11.64 6.84
CA ARG A 30 -5.87 12.59 5.73
C ARG A 30 -6.54 13.86 6.24
N SER A 31 -5.78 14.97 6.24
CA SER A 31 -6.29 16.29 6.63
C SER A 31 -6.82 16.37 8.07
N GLY A 32 -6.24 15.62 9.01
CA GLY A 32 -6.62 15.62 10.43
C GLY A 32 -7.76 14.67 10.79
N GLN A 33 -8.33 13.93 9.82
CA GLN A 33 -9.34 12.92 10.08
C GLN A 33 -8.72 11.52 10.03
N LEU A 34 -8.81 10.80 11.15
CA LEU A 34 -8.35 9.42 11.26
C LEU A 34 -9.40 8.47 10.64
N ARG A 35 -8.95 7.61 9.74
CA ARG A 35 -9.74 6.51 9.16
C ARG A 35 -9.14 5.18 9.53
N HIS A 36 -10.00 4.24 9.91
CA HIS A 36 -9.61 2.87 10.24
C HIS A 36 -9.87 2.01 9.01
N THR A 37 -8.87 1.27 8.56
CA THR A 37 -8.94 0.60 7.26
C THR A 37 -8.37 -0.80 7.35
N ASP A 38 -9.16 -1.80 6.96
CA ASP A 38 -8.58 -3.09 6.59
C ASP A 38 -8.08 -3.02 5.15
N LEU A 39 -6.84 -3.42 4.93
CA LEU A 39 -6.23 -3.58 3.63
C LEU A 39 -6.04 -5.06 3.33
N PHE A 40 -6.66 -5.55 2.26
CA PHE A 40 -6.39 -6.88 1.72
C PHE A 40 -5.66 -6.71 0.39
N TYR A 41 -4.38 -7.04 0.38
CA TYR A 41 -3.54 -6.98 -0.80
C TYR A 41 -3.32 -8.38 -1.36
N ASP A 42 -3.60 -8.53 -2.65
CA ASP A 42 -3.41 -9.78 -3.41
C ASP A 42 -2.81 -9.45 -4.78
N TRP A 43 -1.49 -9.50 -4.86
CA TRP A 43 -0.75 -9.21 -6.08
C TRP A 43 -1.02 -10.21 -7.20
N PRO A 44 -1.00 -11.55 -6.99
CA PRO A 44 -1.34 -12.52 -8.03
C PRO A 44 -2.75 -12.32 -8.61
N TYR A 45 -3.73 -11.96 -7.78
CA TYR A 45 -5.09 -11.65 -8.23
C TYR A 45 -5.23 -10.24 -8.83
N GLY A 46 -4.22 -9.38 -8.65
CA GLY A 46 -4.23 -8.00 -9.11
C GLY A 46 -5.26 -7.13 -8.40
N GLY A 47 -5.45 -7.36 -7.10
CA GLY A 47 -6.40 -6.63 -6.27
C GLY A 47 -5.80 -6.03 -5.01
N ASN A 48 -6.32 -4.86 -4.62
CA ASN A 48 -6.05 -4.24 -3.33
C ASN A 48 -7.36 -3.65 -2.79
N LEU A 49 -7.96 -4.33 -1.80
CA LEU A 49 -9.24 -3.94 -1.22
C LEU A 49 -9.02 -3.15 0.06
N HIS A 50 -9.50 -1.91 0.09
CA HIS A 50 -9.61 -1.12 1.32
C HIS A 50 -11.05 -1.20 1.82
N ILE A 51 -11.22 -1.52 3.10
CA ILE A 51 -12.49 -1.41 3.81
C ILE A 51 -12.34 -0.30 4.85
N ASP A 52 -12.77 0.90 4.48
CA ASP A 52 -12.69 2.10 5.31
C ASP A 52 -13.90 2.16 6.26
N ARG A 53 -13.62 2.30 7.57
CA ARG A 53 -14.61 2.49 8.61
C ARG A 53 -14.36 3.81 9.33
N SER A 54 -15.40 4.62 9.38
CA SER A 54 -15.45 5.86 10.14
C SER A 54 -16.60 5.78 11.15
N PRO A 55 -16.42 6.25 12.39
CA PRO A 55 -17.49 6.24 13.38
C PRO A 55 -18.76 6.93 12.86
N GLY A 56 -19.91 6.27 13.01
CA GLY A 56 -21.21 6.81 12.57
C GLY A 56 -21.46 6.79 11.06
N GLN A 57 -20.61 6.14 10.26
CA GLN A 57 -20.77 6.02 8.81
C GLN A 57 -20.78 4.55 8.38
N ALA A 58 -21.50 4.25 7.29
CA ALA A 58 -21.40 2.93 6.66
C ALA A 58 -19.98 2.70 6.10
N PRO A 59 -19.50 1.45 6.07
CA PRO A 59 -18.20 1.15 5.51
C PRO A 59 -18.16 1.46 4.01
N PHE A 60 -17.03 1.98 3.57
CA PHE A 60 -16.70 2.15 2.16
C PHE A 60 -15.74 1.07 1.70
N TYR A 61 -15.94 0.59 0.48
CA TYR A 61 -15.13 -0.42 -0.16
C TYR A 61 -14.47 0.19 -1.39
N ASP A 62 -13.13 0.17 -1.42
CA ASP A 62 -12.34 0.53 -2.58
C ASP A 62 -11.60 -0.70 -3.09
N ASN A 63 -12.11 -1.30 -4.17
CA ASN A 63 -11.46 -2.41 -4.84
C ASN A 63 -10.57 -1.87 -5.96
N GLU A 64 -9.30 -1.63 -5.63
CA GLU A 64 -8.28 -1.13 -6.54
C GLU A 64 -7.72 -2.29 -7.38
N ARG A 65 -7.49 -2.05 -8.67
CA ARG A 65 -7.09 -3.06 -9.64
C ARG A 65 -5.75 -2.69 -10.30
N GLN A 66 -5.01 -3.70 -10.77
CA GLN A 66 -3.72 -3.49 -11.44
C GLN A 66 -3.80 -2.61 -12.70
N ASN A 67 -4.93 -2.63 -13.42
CA ASN A 67 -5.12 -1.78 -14.59
C ASN A 67 -5.38 -0.29 -14.26
N GLY A 68 -5.35 0.07 -12.97
CA GLY A 68 -5.49 1.45 -12.50
C GLY A 68 -6.92 1.90 -12.26
N SER A 69 -7.89 1.00 -12.35
CA SER A 69 -9.28 1.30 -11.96
C SER A 69 -9.54 0.96 -10.49
N THR A 70 -10.46 1.72 -9.89
CA THR A 70 -10.99 1.48 -8.56
C THR A 70 -12.50 1.36 -8.64
N LEU A 71 -13.03 0.23 -8.19
CA LEU A 71 -14.47 0.07 -7.99
C LEU A 71 -14.79 0.48 -6.56
N ARG A 72 -15.41 1.66 -6.41
CA ARG A 72 -15.81 2.25 -5.13
C ARG A 72 -17.29 2.03 -4.87
N THR A 73 -17.64 1.52 -3.70
CA THR A 73 -19.04 1.32 -3.30
C THR A 73 -19.24 1.38 -1.78
N GLN A 74 -20.50 1.48 -1.35
CA GLN A 74 -20.95 1.25 0.02
C GLN A 74 -21.89 0.03 0.00
N MET A 75 -22.10 -0.59 1.16
CA MET A 75 -23.03 -1.71 1.27
C MET A 75 -24.42 -1.32 0.74
N HIS A 76 -24.96 -2.09 -0.21
CA HIS A 76 -26.27 -1.86 -0.85
C HIS A 76 -26.39 -0.58 -1.68
N CYS A 77 -25.29 0.02 -2.11
CA CYS A 77 -25.29 1.16 -3.01
C CYS A 77 -24.76 0.78 -4.41
N ASP A 78 -24.96 1.67 -5.38
CA ASP A 78 -24.37 1.53 -6.70
C ASP A 78 -22.84 1.54 -6.65
N VAL A 79 -22.23 0.90 -7.64
CA VAL A 79 -20.78 0.86 -7.80
C VAL A 79 -20.34 2.02 -8.69
N LYS A 80 -19.37 2.80 -8.22
CA LYS A 80 -18.69 3.82 -9.01
C LYS A 80 -17.34 3.30 -9.48
N VAL A 81 -17.08 3.38 -10.78
CA VAL A 81 -15.74 3.13 -11.34
C VAL A 81 -14.97 4.45 -11.39
N ILE A 82 -13.73 4.43 -10.89
CA ILE A 82 -12.82 5.58 -10.87
C ILE A 82 -11.53 5.15 -11.56
N GLU A 83 -11.12 5.86 -12.60
CA GLU A 83 -9.82 5.65 -13.24
C GLU A 83 -8.76 6.47 -12.48
N MET A 84 -7.91 5.79 -11.72
CA MET A 84 -6.86 6.43 -10.93
C MET A 84 -5.61 6.73 -11.77
N GLY A 85 -5.46 6.04 -12.91
CA GLY A 85 -4.30 6.19 -13.81
C GLY A 85 -2.99 5.61 -13.25
N VAL A 86 -3.06 4.99 -12.07
CA VAL A 86 -1.94 4.32 -11.39
C VAL A 86 -2.39 2.94 -10.93
N GLY A 87 -1.59 1.91 -11.20
CA GLY A 87 -1.86 0.53 -10.79
C GLY A 87 -1.55 0.28 -9.32
N LEU A 88 -1.54 -1.00 -8.93
CA LEU A 88 -1.16 -1.41 -7.59
C LEU A 88 0.35 -1.24 -7.36
N LEU A 89 0.75 -0.97 -6.12
CA LEU A 89 2.17 -1.02 -5.73
C LEU A 89 2.71 -2.44 -5.93
N PRO A 90 3.73 -2.65 -6.77
CA PRO A 90 4.28 -3.98 -7.03
C PRO A 90 5.15 -4.47 -5.85
N PRO A 91 5.37 -5.79 -5.70
CA PRO A 91 6.20 -6.36 -4.62
C PRO A 91 7.61 -5.76 -4.52
N ASN A 92 8.12 -5.25 -5.64
CA ASN A 92 9.46 -4.71 -5.78
C ASN A 92 9.54 -3.18 -5.70
N TRP A 93 8.48 -2.49 -5.27
CA TRP A 93 8.42 -1.03 -5.26
C TRP A 93 9.51 -0.32 -4.42
N LEU A 94 10.27 -1.07 -3.62
CA LEU A 94 11.39 -0.60 -2.80
C LEU A 94 12.78 -0.89 -3.38
N GLU A 95 12.90 -1.54 -4.55
CA GLU A 95 14.22 -1.93 -5.12
C GLU A 95 15.19 -0.76 -5.30
N ASP A 96 14.69 0.43 -5.66
CA ASP A 96 15.49 1.64 -5.87
C ASP A 96 15.40 2.62 -4.69
N ALA A 97 14.94 2.17 -3.52
CA ALA A 97 14.77 3.04 -2.36
C ALA A 97 16.13 3.43 -1.73
N HIS A 98 16.22 4.68 -1.25
CA HIS A 98 17.36 5.14 -0.46
C HIS A 98 17.14 4.90 1.03
N TYR A 99 18.10 4.25 1.69
CA TYR A 99 18.02 3.98 3.13
C TYR A 99 18.09 5.28 3.96
N GLY A 100 17.04 5.57 4.73
CA GLY A 100 16.92 6.77 5.57
C GLY A 100 17.40 6.60 7.02
N GLY A 101 17.73 5.38 7.46
CA GLY A 101 18.12 5.09 8.84
C GLY A 101 17.25 4.02 9.51
N LYS A 102 17.59 3.68 10.77
CA LYS A 102 16.88 2.71 11.60
C LYS A 102 16.56 3.35 12.94
N GLN A 103 15.29 3.29 13.32
CA GLN A 103 14.82 3.66 14.66
C GLN A 103 14.47 2.39 15.43
N ALA A 104 14.88 2.29 16.69
CA ALA A 104 14.44 1.21 17.57
C ALA A 104 12.99 1.49 18.02
N ALA A 105 12.15 0.46 18.01
CA ALA A 105 10.85 0.53 18.67
C ALA A 105 11.11 0.51 20.18
N THR A 106 10.87 1.65 20.85
CA THR A 106 10.84 1.78 22.30
C THR A 106 9.44 1.56 22.83
#